data_AF-A0A377XCV3-F1
#
_entry.id   AF-A0A377XCV3-F1
#
_cell.length_a   1.000
_cell.length_b   1.000
_cell.length_c   1.000
_cell.angle_alpha   90.00
_cell.angle_beta   90.00
_cell.angle_gamma   90.00
#
_symmetry.space_group_name_H-M   'P 1'
#
loop_
_entity.id
_entity.type
_entity.pdbx_description
1 polymer ?
#
loop_
_entity_poly.entity_id
_entity_poly.type
_entity_poly.pdbx_seq_one_letter_code
_entity_poly.pdbx_strand_id
1 'polypeptide(L)'
;MPWRFQTPEGIRQIAIPGKLVLDNSEVFTAAGLAGLGMLQGMRFFLQPYIDSGQLVEVLPDFPAPRRPLSLLYPHRHLSHKVRVFADWLQGLVATLD
;
A
#
# COMPACT_ATOMS: atom_id res chain seq x y z
N MET A 1 6.24 -12.29 -4.31
CA MET A 1 6.57 -11.79 -2.95
C MET A 1 5.63 -12.44 -1.94
N PRO A 2 6.09 -12.85 -0.74
CA PRO A 2 5.21 -13.39 0.27
C PRO A 2 4.25 -12.31 0.79
N TRP A 3 3.00 -12.70 1.02
CA TRP A 3 2.00 -11.84 1.64
C TRP A 3 2.31 -11.67 3.12
N ARG A 4 2.07 -10.48 3.66
CA ARG A 4 2.37 -10.16 5.06
C ARG A 4 1.09 -9.81 5.78
N PHE A 5 0.91 -10.35 6.97
CA PHE A 5 -0.24 -10.13 7.83
C PHE A 5 0.24 -9.83 9.24
N GLN A 6 -0.38 -8.85 9.89
CA GLN A 6 -0.19 -8.56 11.30
C GLN A 6 -1.10 -9.50 12.10
N THR A 7 -0.53 -10.29 13.01
CA THR A 7 -1.23 -11.21 13.91
C THR A 7 -0.88 -10.89 15.37
N PRO A 8 -1.60 -11.45 16.36
CA PRO A 8 -1.25 -11.27 17.77
C PRO A 8 0.18 -11.70 18.13
N GLU A 9 0.73 -12.67 17.41
CA GLU A 9 2.08 -13.22 17.59
C GLU A 9 3.16 -12.46 16.79
N GLY A 10 2.76 -11.46 16.00
CA GLY A 10 3.65 -10.64 15.19
C GLY A 10 3.34 -10.69 13.69
N ILE A 11 4.32 -10.32 12.86
CA ILE A 11 4.14 -10.32 11.39
C ILE A 11 4.31 -11.73 10.85
N ARG A 12 3.25 -12.30 10.29
CA ARG A 12 3.29 -13.57 9.58
C ARG A 12 3.49 -13.35 8.09
N GLN A 13 4.42 -14.10 7.49
CA GLN A 13 4.64 -14.13 6.05
C GLN A 13 4.11 -15.43 5.46
N ILE A 14 3.31 -15.35 4.40
CA ILE A 14 2.71 -16.50 3.75
C ILE A 14 3.05 -16.45 2.26
N ALA A 15 3.65 -17.51 1.75
CA ALA A 15 3.80 -17.71 0.32
C ALA A 15 2.47 -18.19 -0.26
N ILE A 16 1.84 -17.35 -1.08
CA ILE A 16 0.61 -17.70 -1.80
C ILE A 16 1.02 -18.22 -3.19
N PRO A 17 0.55 -19.41 -3.62
CA PRO A 17 0.74 -19.85 -4.99
C PRO A 17 -0.03 -18.91 -5.93
N GLY A 18 0.70 -18.19 -6.79
CA GLY A 18 0.14 -17.24 -7.75
C GLY A 18 0.33 -17.71 -9.18
N LYS A 19 -0.65 -17.44 -10.04
CA LYS A 19 -0.56 -17.68 -11.50
C LYS A 19 -0.12 -16.46 -12.30
N LEU A 20 -0.10 -15.28 -11.66
CA LEU A 20 0.30 -14.01 -12.24
C LEU A 20 1.46 -13.42 -11.43
N VAL A 21 2.50 -12.98 -12.12
CA VAL A 21 3.63 -12.24 -11.55
C VAL A 21 3.70 -10.91 -12.27
N LEU A 22 3.53 -9.83 -11.52
CA LEU A 22 3.42 -8.47 -12.03
C LEU A 22 4.37 -7.57 -11.24
N ASP A 23 4.93 -6.55 -11.89
CA ASP A 23 5.84 -5.56 -11.33
C ASP A 23 5.28 -4.12 -11.36
N ASN A 24 4.08 -3.94 -11.90
CA ASN A 24 3.36 -2.67 -11.96
C ASN A 24 2.09 -2.70 -11.08
N SER A 25 1.95 -1.72 -10.20
CA SER A 25 0.82 -1.57 -9.27
C SER A 25 -0.52 -1.34 -9.97
N GLU A 26 -0.56 -0.61 -11.08
CA GLU A 26 -1.80 -0.36 -11.82
C GLU A 26 -2.34 -1.64 -12.46
N VAL A 27 -1.44 -2.43 -13.06
CA VAL A 27 -1.77 -3.73 -13.65
C VAL A 27 -2.22 -4.70 -12.55
N PHE A 28 -1.61 -4.63 -11.36
CA PHE A 28 -1.99 -5.45 -10.21
C PHE A 28 -3.41 -5.14 -9.73
N THR A 29 -3.79 -3.87 -9.62
CA THR A 29 -5.16 -3.45 -9.28
C THR A 29 -6.14 -3.85 -10.39
N ALA A 30 -5.79 -3.63 -11.66
CA ALA A 30 -6.63 -4.01 -12.79
C ALA A 30 -6.92 -5.51 -12.83
N ALA A 31 -5.94 -6.36 -12.50
CA ALA A 31 -6.13 -7.81 -12.42
C ALA A 31 -7.12 -8.20 -11.31
N GLY A 32 -7.08 -7.54 -10.14
CA GLY A 32 -8.06 -7.75 -9.08
C GLY A 32 -9.48 -7.34 -9.49
N LEU A 33 -9.61 -6.16 -10.11
CA LEU A 33 -10.90 -5.66 -10.62
C LEU A 33 -11.48 -6.54 -11.73
N ALA A 34 -10.62 -7.19 -12.52
CA ALA A 34 -11.02 -8.18 -13.53
C ALA A 34 -11.38 -9.56 -12.94
N GLY A 35 -11.31 -9.74 -11.61
CA GLY A 35 -11.67 -10.99 -10.96
C GLY A 35 -10.62 -12.10 -11.10
N LEU A 36 -9.36 -11.77 -11.40
CA LEU A 36 -8.30 -12.76 -11.63
C LEU A 36 -7.71 -13.32 -10.32
N GLY A 37 -8.19 -12.87 -9.15
CA GLY A 37 -7.81 -13.38 -7.85
C GLY A 37 -7.83 -12.30 -6.76
N MET A 38 -7.09 -12.58 -5.68
CA MET A 38 -6.91 -11.65 -4.57
C MET A 38 -5.61 -10.86 -4.73
N LEU A 39 -5.57 -9.66 -4.14
CA LEU A 39 -4.39 -8.81 -4.13
C LEU A 39 -4.14 -8.23 -2.74
N GLN A 40 -2.88 -7.90 -2.45
CA GLN A 40 -2.47 -7.18 -1.23
C GLN A 40 -1.77 -5.88 -1.66
N GLY A 41 -2.50 -4.75 -1.58
CA GLY A 41 -2.04 -3.42 -1.98
C GLY A 41 -2.16 -2.38 -0.85
N MET A 42 -1.77 -1.13 -1.13
CA MET A 42 -1.94 -0.02 -0.18
C MET A 42 -3.39 0.44 -0.18
N ARG A 43 -4.00 0.57 1.01
CA ARG A 43 -5.43 0.87 1.17
C ARG A 43 -5.85 2.11 0.41
N PHE A 44 -5.12 3.22 0.52
CA PHE A 44 -5.50 4.47 -0.15
C PHE A 44 -5.67 4.36 -1.68
N PHE A 45 -4.93 3.47 -2.37
CA PHE A 45 -5.13 3.23 -3.80
C PHE A 45 -6.34 2.34 -4.11
N LEU A 46 -6.75 1.51 -3.15
CA LEU A 46 -7.82 0.53 -3.30
C LEU A 46 -9.16 1.05 -2.77
N GLN A 47 -9.14 2.05 -1.88
CA GLN A 47 -10.31 2.56 -1.17
C GLN A 47 -11.48 2.92 -2.10
N PRO A 48 -11.29 3.62 -3.24
CA PRO A 48 -12.41 3.93 -4.14
C PRO A 48 -13.13 2.69 -4.68
N TYR A 49 -12.40 1.59 -4.88
CA TYR A 49 -12.96 0.33 -5.38
C TYR A 49 -13.57 -0.52 -4.27
N ILE A 50 -13.10 -0.36 -3.03
CA ILE A 50 -13.73 -0.97 -1.85
C ILE A 50 -15.06 -0.26 -1.58
N ASP A 51 -15.07 1.07 -1.60
CA ASP A 51 -16.26 1.89 -1.40
C ASP A 51 -17.33 1.62 -2.46
N SER A 52 -16.93 1.40 -3.71
CA SER A 52 -17.85 1.04 -4.80
C SER A 52 -18.31 -0.43 -4.79
N GLY A 53 -17.72 -1.28 -3.94
CA GLY A 53 -17.97 -2.72 -3.89
C GLY A 53 -17.35 -3.52 -5.04
N GLN A 54 -16.52 -2.91 -5.89
CA GLN A 54 -15.79 -3.61 -6.94
C GLN A 54 -14.64 -4.48 -6.38
N LEU A 55 -14.10 -4.09 -5.23
CA LEU A 55 -13.22 -4.91 -4.40
C LEU A 55 -13.89 -5.13 -3.04
N VAL A 56 -13.60 -6.27 -2.42
CA VAL A 56 -14.08 -6.62 -1.08
C VAL A 56 -12.87 -6.91 -0.21
N GLU A 57 -12.84 -6.34 0.99
CA GLU A 57 -11.81 -6.62 1.97
C GLU A 57 -11.94 -8.04 2.51
N VAL A 58 -10.82 -8.74 2.58
CA VAL A 58 -10.72 -10.13 3.04
C VAL A 58 -9.76 -10.18 4.23
N LEU A 59 -10.15 -10.91 5.29
CA LEU A 59 -9.40 -11.03 6.55
C LEU A 59 -9.15 -9.67 7.25
N PRO A 60 -10.21 -8.90 7.59
CA PRO A 60 -10.05 -7.58 8.22
C PRO A 60 -9.32 -7.64 9.58
N ASP A 61 -9.38 -8.76 10.28
CA ASP A 61 -8.71 -8.97 11.58
C ASP A 61 -7.19 -9.18 11.45
N PHE A 62 -6.68 -9.34 10.22
CA PHE A 62 -5.27 -9.60 9.94
C PHE A 62 -4.74 -8.62 8.89
N PRO A 63 -4.64 -7.31 9.19
CA PRO A 63 -4.24 -6.31 8.20
C PRO A 63 -2.79 -6.53 7.74
N ALA A 64 -2.47 -6.07 6.53
CA ALA A 64 -1.07 -5.97 6.12
C ALA A 64 -0.32 -4.97 7.03
N PRO A 65 0.95 -5.22 7.37
CA PRO A 65 1.72 -4.29 8.19
C PRO A 65 1.86 -2.93 7.49
N ARG A 66 1.70 -1.86 8.27
CA ARG A 66 1.84 -0.47 7.77
C ARG A 66 3.20 -0.29 7.10
N ARG A 67 3.21 0.32 5.91
CA ARG A 67 4.43 0.68 5.19
C ARG A 67 4.63 2.19 5.30
N PRO A 68 5.68 2.67 5.99
CA PRO A 68 5.91 4.10 6.11
C PRO A 68 6.29 4.69 4.75
N LEU A 69 5.64 5.80 4.38
CA LEU A 69 6.06 6.61 3.25
C LEU A 69 7.26 7.46 3.69
N SER A 70 8.32 7.45 2.90
CA SER A 70 9.56 8.19 3.21
C SER A 70 9.88 9.18 2.09
N LEU A 71 10.26 10.40 2.46
CA LEU A 71 10.81 11.40 1.54
C LEU A 71 12.33 11.31 1.57
N LEU A 72 12.94 10.93 0.45
CA LEU A 72 14.39 10.75 0.34
C LEU A 72 15.04 11.96 -0.34
N TYR A 73 16.14 12.44 0.23
CA TYR A 73 16.95 13.52 -0.32
C TYR A 73 18.44 13.31 0.01
N PRO A 74 19.36 13.73 -0.87
CA PRO A 74 20.77 13.32 -0.81
C PRO A 74 21.59 14.00 0.30
N HIS A 75 21.12 15.11 0.88
CA HIS A 75 21.92 15.92 1.83
C HIS A 75 21.16 16.23 3.12
N ARG A 76 21.86 16.16 4.25
CA ARG A 76 21.31 16.52 5.58
C ARG A 76 20.90 18.00 5.68
N HIS A 77 21.54 18.87 4.90
CA HIS A 77 21.24 20.29 4.84
C HIS A 77 20.31 20.57 3.66
N LEU A 78 19.01 20.60 3.95
CA LEU A 78 17.99 20.91 2.96
C LEU A 78 17.97 22.40 2.63
N SER A 79 17.83 22.72 1.35
CA SER A 79 17.50 24.08 0.93
C SER A 79 16.13 24.49 1.49
N HIS A 80 15.91 25.79 1.66
CA HIS A 80 14.62 26.31 2.13
C HIS A 80 13.45 25.83 1.26
N LYS A 81 13.62 25.78 -0.06
CA LYS A 81 12.59 25.30 -1.00
C LYS A 81 12.22 23.83 -0.75
N VAL A 82 13.21 22.96 -0.53
CA VAL A 82 12.96 21.53 -0.26
C VAL A 82 12.26 21.35 1.08
N ARG A 83 12.62 22.13 2.11
CA ARG A 83 11.94 22.08 3.41
C ARG A 83 10.47 22.47 3.28
N VAL A 84 10.18 23.61 2.66
CA VAL A 84 8.79 24.07 2.46
C VAL A 84 7.96 23.03 1.70
N PHE A 85 8.53 22.42 0.65
CA PHE A 85 7.86 21.34 -0.09
C PHE A 85 7.64 20.10 0.80
N ALA A 86 8.64 19.68 1.57
CA ALA A 86 8.54 18.53 2.46
C ALA A 86 7.49 18.73 3.56
N ASP A 87 7.40 19.93 4.12
CA ASP A 87 6.41 20.28 5.16
C ASP A 87 5.00 20.29 4.57
N TRP A 88 4.83 20.89 3.38
CA TRP A 88 3.56 20.83 2.64
C TRP A 88 3.15 19.39 2.31
N LEU A 89 4.08 18.59 1.79
CA LEU A 89 3.82 17.21 1.41
C LEU A 89 3.45 16.36 2.62
N GLN A 90 4.15 16.52 3.75
CA GLN A 90 3.80 15.85 5.01
C GLN A 90 2.37 16.17 5.45
N GLY A 91 1.97 17.44 5.39
CA GLY A 91 0.59 17.86 5.69
C GLY A 91 -0.43 17.21 4.74
N LEU A 92 -0.10 17.13 3.45
CA LEU A 92 -0.97 16.51 2.44
C LEU A 92 -1.13 14.99 2.68
N VAL A 93 -0.02 14.27 2.87
CA VAL A 93 -0.04 12.79 2.97
C VAL A 93 -0.45 12.29 4.35
N ALA A 94 -0.41 13.11 5.40
CA ALA A 94 -0.92 12.75 6.73
C ALA A 94 -2.41 12.38 6.73
N THR A 95 -3.14 12.73 5.66
CA THR A 95 -4.55 12.39 5.47
C THR A 95 -4.77 11.01 4.81
N LEU A 96 -3.70 10.34 4.40
CA LEU A 96 -3.76 9.00 3.79
C LEU A 96 -3.66 7.94 4.91
N ASP A 97 -4.77 7.27 5.21
CA ASP A 97 -4.83 6.08 6.09
C ASP A 97 -4.55 4.77 5.33
#